data_AF-A0AAU3RJ94-F1
#
_entry.id   AF-A0AAU3RJ94-F1
#
_cell.length_a   1.000
_cell.length_b   1.000
_cell.length_c   1.000
_cell.angle_alpha   90.00
_cell.angle_beta   90.00
_cell.angle_gamma   90.00
#
_symmetry.space_group_name_H-M   'P 1'
#
loop_
_entity.id
_entity.type
_entity.pdbx_description
1 polymer ?
#
loop_
_entity_poly.entity_id
_entity_poly.type
_entity_poly.pdbx_seq_one_letter_code
_entity_poly.pdbx_strand_id
1 'polypeptide(L)'
;MNTERAPLRYACDITEDDLWEVYEFLYPRLEALEAGHAPGTDEHRAADALARMLSSAVLHLESDVRARFWRPYRNRRGSTPVLVWAPPPEAVLNAQDEWRLDKIRENWNALCDGLQVWRDCEGYDPERWHRVEFRDAIAAAEYQRRCEELGLRPRKPS
;
A
#
# COMPACT_ATOMS: atom_id res chain seq x y z
N MET A 1 -4.62 -0.94 -27.58
CA MET A 1 -5.31 -2.20 -27.20
C MET A 1 -5.72 -2.05 -25.76
N ASN A 2 -7.01 -1.86 -25.49
CA ASN A 2 -7.55 -1.89 -24.12
C ASN A 2 -7.55 -3.35 -23.67
N THR A 3 -6.50 -3.75 -22.96
CA THR A 3 -6.56 -4.97 -22.16
C THR A 3 -7.53 -4.66 -21.04
N GLU A 4 -8.72 -5.27 -21.03
CA GLU A 4 -9.63 -5.21 -19.88
C GLU A 4 -8.85 -5.66 -18.65
N ARG A 5 -8.42 -4.71 -17.81
CA ARG A 5 -7.73 -5.02 -16.58
C ARG A 5 -8.74 -5.62 -15.61
N ALA A 6 -8.34 -6.68 -14.91
CA ALA A 6 -9.20 -7.33 -13.94
C ALA A 6 -9.66 -6.34 -12.85
N PRO A 7 -10.87 -6.54 -12.27
CA PRO A 7 -11.36 -5.70 -11.19
C PRO A 7 -10.42 -5.79 -9.98
N LEU A 8 -10.13 -4.63 -9.37
CA LEU A 8 -9.20 -4.50 -8.27
C LEU A 8 -9.96 -4.76 -6.94
N ARG A 9 -10.23 -6.04 -6.63
CA ARG A 9 -11.09 -6.40 -5.48
C ARG A 9 -10.29 -6.70 -4.22
N TYR A 10 -9.16 -7.37 -4.37
CA TYR A 10 -8.31 -7.83 -3.28
C TYR A 10 -6.87 -7.31 -3.43
N ALA A 11 -6.09 -7.40 -2.36
CA ALA A 11 -4.69 -6.96 -2.37
C ALA A 11 -3.80 -7.69 -3.39
N CYS A 12 -4.15 -8.92 -3.79
CA CYS A 12 -3.43 -9.66 -4.82
C CYS A 12 -3.68 -9.12 -6.25
N ASP A 13 -4.75 -8.36 -6.44
CA ASP A 13 -5.14 -7.78 -7.73
C ASP A 13 -4.40 -6.46 -8.00
N ILE A 14 -3.79 -5.86 -6.97
CA ILE A 14 -2.99 -4.64 -7.10
C ILE A 14 -1.68 -4.94 -7.83
N THR A 15 -1.41 -4.14 -8.84
CA THR A 15 -0.22 -4.19 -9.68
C THR A 15 0.67 -2.97 -9.47
N GLU A 16 1.89 -3.01 -10.03
CA GLU A 16 2.79 -1.86 -10.03
C GLU A 16 2.18 -0.67 -10.79
N ASP A 17 1.52 -0.93 -11.92
CA ASP A 17 0.85 0.10 -12.72
C ASP A 17 -0.18 0.86 -11.90
N ASP A 18 -0.99 0.16 -11.08
CA ASP A 18 -2.02 0.81 -10.25
C ASP A 18 -1.39 1.80 -9.24
N LEU A 19 -0.19 1.49 -8.73
CA LEU A 19 0.53 2.36 -7.80
C LEU A 19 1.13 3.59 -8.50
N TRP A 20 1.69 3.38 -9.69
CA TRP A 20 2.29 4.44 -10.48
C TRP A 20 1.21 5.37 -11.08
N GLU A 21 0.04 4.86 -11.43
CA GLU A 21 -1.11 5.69 -11.87
C GLU A 21 -1.55 6.66 -10.76
N VAL A 22 -1.60 6.18 -9.51
CA VAL A 22 -1.85 7.05 -8.35
C VAL A 22 -0.74 8.09 -8.19
N TYR A 23 0.52 7.69 -8.34
CA TYR A 23 1.66 8.60 -8.24
C TYR A 23 1.59 9.70 -9.32
N GLU A 24 1.42 9.31 -10.58
CA GLU A 24 1.35 10.22 -11.73
C GLU A 24 0.15 11.16 -11.65
N PHE A 25 -0.95 10.72 -11.04
CA PHE A 25 -2.09 11.59 -10.76
C PHE A 25 -1.78 12.60 -9.63
N LEU A 26 -1.31 12.14 -8.48
CA LEU A 26 -1.27 12.97 -7.28
C LEU A 26 0.00 13.82 -7.17
N TYR A 27 1.14 13.29 -7.61
CA TYR A 27 2.44 13.95 -7.43
C TYR A 27 2.51 15.33 -8.13
N PRO A 28 2.11 15.51 -9.40
CA PRO A 28 2.14 16.83 -10.04
C PRO A 28 1.23 17.86 -9.36
N ARG A 29 0.13 17.40 -8.73
CA ARG A 29 -0.79 18.27 -8.00
C ARG A 29 -0.19 18.74 -6.67
N LEU A 30 0.52 17.86 -5.99
CA LEU A 30 1.25 18.20 -4.77
C LEU A 30 2.42 19.15 -5.08
N GLU A 31 3.16 18.93 -6.17
CA GLU A 31 4.20 19.87 -6.62
C GLU A 31 3.62 21.24 -6.98
N ALA A 32 2.48 21.28 -7.68
CA ALA A 32 1.81 22.53 -8.01
C ALA A 32 1.32 23.28 -6.75
N LEU A 33 0.79 22.57 -5.75
CA LEU A 33 0.44 23.14 -4.45
C LEU A 33 1.67 23.71 -3.75
N GLU A 34 2.75 22.94 -3.66
CA GLU A 34 4.00 23.37 -3.03
C GLU A 34 4.54 24.65 -3.67
N ALA A 35 4.58 24.70 -5.02
CA ALA A 35 5.06 25.85 -5.78
C ALA A 35 4.14 27.08 -5.68
N GLY A 36 2.85 26.87 -5.38
CA GLY A 36 1.86 27.93 -5.17
C GLY A 36 2.01 28.67 -3.83
N HIS A 37 2.82 28.14 -2.91
CA HIS A 37 3.03 28.71 -1.58
C HIS A 37 4.46 29.20 -1.39
N ALA A 38 4.62 30.29 -0.63
CA ALA A 38 5.95 30.82 -0.33
C ALA A 38 6.76 29.79 0.48
N PRO A 39 8.05 29.57 0.15
CA PRO A 39 8.90 28.65 0.88
C PRO A 39 8.92 28.95 2.39
N GLY A 40 8.78 27.91 3.21
CA GLY A 40 8.78 28.02 4.67
C GLY A 40 7.44 28.43 5.31
N THR A 41 6.37 28.54 4.53
CA THR A 41 4.99 28.55 5.07
C THR A 41 4.57 27.15 5.53
N ASP A 42 3.52 27.07 6.35
CA ASP A 42 2.97 25.77 6.79
C ASP A 42 2.37 25.01 5.60
N GLU A 43 1.74 25.71 4.67
CA GLU A 43 1.15 25.14 3.46
C GLU A 43 2.22 24.56 2.54
N HIS A 44 3.32 25.28 2.31
CA HIS A 44 4.47 24.77 1.55
C HIS A 44 5.07 23.53 2.21
N ARG A 45 5.31 23.57 3.54
CA ARG A 45 5.83 22.41 4.29
C ARG A 45 4.89 21.21 4.22
N ALA A 46 3.59 21.44 4.32
CA ALA A 46 2.59 20.38 4.25
C ALA A 46 2.56 19.72 2.87
N ALA A 47 2.61 20.52 1.79
CA ALA A 47 2.64 20.01 0.42
C ALA A 47 3.91 19.18 0.14
N ASP A 48 5.11 19.68 0.48
CA ASP A 48 6.38 18.94 0.35
C ASP A 48 6.36 17.64 1.17
N ALA A 49 5.87 17.70 2.41
CA ALA A 49 5.76 16.51 3.25
C ALA A 49 4.82 15.47 2.66
N LEU A 50 3.65 15.88 2.15
CA LEU A 50 2.70 14.98 1.49
C LEU A 50 3.29 14.37 0.21
N ALA A 51 4.01 15.14 -0.60
CA ALA A 51 4.68 14.64 -1.81
C ALA A 51 5.70 13.54 -1.46
N ARG A 52 6.54 13.77 -0.45
CA ARG A 52 7.51 12.77 0.03
C ARG A 52 6.83 11.54 0.62
N MET A 53 5.75 11.72 1.37
CA MET A 53 4.98 10.62 1.93
C MET A 53 4.36 9.77 0.81
N LEU A 54 3.82 10.39 -0.25
CA LEU A 54 3.31 9.70 -1.43
C LEU A 54 4.42 8.88 -2.10
N SER A 55 5.57 9.49 -2.43
CA SER A 55 6.70 8.78 -3.06
C SER A 55 7.14 7.58 -2.21
N SER A 56 7.27 7.78 -0.90
CA SER A 56 7.64 6.72 0.04
C SER A 56 6.59 5.60 0.09
N ALA A 57 5.30 5.94 0.13
CA ALA A 57 4.22 4.96 0.17
C ALA A 57 4.17 4.10 -1.11
N VAL A 58 4.28 4.74 -2.28
CA VAL A 58 4.28 4.07 -3.59
C VAL A 58 5.48 3.14 -3.70
N LEU A 59 6.69 3.58 -3.33
CA LEU A 59 7.89 2.74 -3.39
C LEU A 59 7.83 1.53 -2.43
N HIS A 60 7.30 1.73 -1.22
CA HIS A 60 7.13 0.62 -0.27
C HIS A 60 6.09 -0.40 -0.77
N LEU A 61 4.95 0.08 -1.29
CA LEU A 61 3.92 -0.76 -1.88
C LEU A 61 4.45 -1.50 -3.11
N GLU A 62 5.20 -0.84 -3.99
CA GLU A 62 5.81 -1.44 -5.18
C GLU A 62 6.77 -2.57 -4.78
N SER A 63 7.60 -2.36 -3.77
CA SER A 63 8.47 -3.40 -3.22
C SER A 63 7.69 -4.60 -2.72
N ASP A 64 6.59 -4.38 -1.97
CA ASP A 64 5.74 -5.46 -1.45
C ASP A 64 4.98 -6.19 -2.58
N VAL A 65 4.53 -5.48 -3.62
CA VAL A 65 3.90 -6.05 -4.83
C VAL A 65 4.90 -6.88 -5.63
N ARG A 66 6.15 -6.42 -5.77
CA ARG A 66 7.24 -7.13 -6.45
C ARG A 66 7.76 -8.33 -5.67
N ALA A 67 7.61 -8.34 -4.35
CA ALA A 67 8.09 -9.41 -3.48
C ALA A 67 7.32 -10.73 -3.61
N ARG A 68 6.57 -10.97 -4.70
CA ARG A 68 5.83 -12.21 -5.04
C ARG A 68 6.65 -13.50 -4.96
N PHE A 69 7.97 -13.44 -4.79
CA PHE A 69 8.83 -14.60 -4.69
C PHE A 69 9.76 -14.52 -3.47
N TRP A 70 9.92 -15.67 -2.82
CA TRP A 70 10.90 -15.91 -1.78
C TRP A 70 12.27 -15.34 -2.18
N ARG A 71 12.87 -14.56 -1.26
CA ARG A 71 14.26 -14.11 -1.36
C ARG A 71 15.07 -14.74 -0.22
N PRO A 72 16.36 -15.07 -0.44
CA PRO A 72 17.25 -15.49 0.62
C PRO A 72 17.23 -14.46 1.76
N TYR A 73 16.93 -14.89 2.98
CA TYR A 73 16.84 -14.00 4.14
C TYR A 73 18.03 -14.21 5.08
N ARG A 74 18.37 -13.15 5.82
CA ARG A 74 19.38 -13.22 6.89
C ARG A 74 18.71 -13.66 8.18
N ASN A 75 19.07 -14.84 8.70
CA ASN A 75 18.62 -15.24 10.02
C ASN A 75 19.29 -14.34 11.08
N ARG A 76 18.49 -13.61 11.87
CA ARG A 76 18.97 -12.77 12.98
C ARG A 76 19.08 -13.54 14.32
N ARG A 77 18.66 -14.81 14.38
CA ARG A 77 18.88 -15.67 15.54
C ARG A 77 20.29 -16.25 15.48
N GLY A 78 21.27 -15.44 15.90
CA GLY A 78 22.68 -15.83 16.00
C GLY A 78 23.60 -14.62 16.09
N SER A 79 24.82 -14.80 16.59
CA SER A 79 25.88 -13.78 16.65
C SER A 79 26.42 -13.37 15.27
N THR A 80 26.15 -14.16 14.22
CA THR A 80 26.53 -13.87 12.83
C THR A 80 25.33 -14.06 11.90
N PRO A 81 24.91 -13.05 11.12
CA PRO A 81 23.82 -13.20 10.15
C PRO A 81 24.24 -14.18 9.04
N VAL A 82 23.55 -15.31 8.93
CA VAL A 82 23.75 -16.28 7.84
C VAL A 82 22.66 -16.08 6.79
N LEU A 83 23.06 -16.02 5.52
CA LEU A 83 22.13 -16.02 4.38
C LEU A 83 21.61 -17.45 4.19
N VAL A 84 20.31 -17.65 4.39
CA VAL A 84 19.67 -18.96 4.26
C VAL A 84 19.18 -19.12 2.82
N TRP A 85 19.69 -20.14 2.13
CA TRP A 85 19.38 -20.45 0.73
C TRP A 85 18.32 -21.55 0.56
N ALA A 86 17.93 -22.23 1.64
CA ALA A 86 16.82 -23.17 1.60
C ALA A 86 15.50 -22.39 1.73
N PRO A 87 14.49 -22.66 0.87
CA PRO A 87 13.17 -22.11 1.09
C PRO A 87 12.65 -22.61 2.44
N PRO A 88 12.06 -21.73 3.26
CA PRO A 88 11.45 -22.15 4.51
C PRO A 88 10.27 -23.10 4.20
N PRO A 89 9.76 -23.81 5.22
CA PRO A 89 8.58 -24.66 5.06
C PRO A 89 7.44 -23.89 4.38
N GLU A 90 6.64 -24.58 3.57
CA GLU A 90 5.51 -23.98 2.82
C GLU A 90 4.58 -23.16 3.73
N ALA A 91 4.30 -23.65 4.94
CA ALA A 91 3.50 -22.92 5.93
C ALA A 91 4.09 -21.54 6.30
N VAL A 92 5.43 -21.41 6.33
CA VAL A 92 6.10 -20.13 6.60
C VAL A 92 6.01 -19.21 5.38
N LEU A 93 6.13 -19.74 4.17
CA LEU A 93 5.95 -18.97 2.93
C LEU A 93 4.52 -18.44 2.83
N ASN A 94 3.53 -19.28 3.13
CA ASN A 94 2.12 -18.89 3.14
C ASN A 94 1.84 -17.81 4.18
N ALA A 95 2.33 -17.98 5.42
CA ALA A 95 2.17 -16.96 6.46
C ALA A 95 2.87 -15.63 6.10
N GLN A 96 4.02 -15.68 5.43
CA GLN A 96 4.70 -14.48 4.92
C GLN A 96 3.91 -13.79 3.81
N ASP A 97 3.32 -14.57 2.90
CA ASP A 97 2.49 -14.05 1.82
C ASP A 97 1.19 -13.43 2.33
N GLU A 98 0.53 -14.08 3.30
CA GLU A 98 -0.65 -13.56 4.00
C GLU A 98 -0.34 -12.21 4.67
N TRP A 99 0.77 -12.15 5.43
CA TRP A 99 1.20 -10.89 6.06
C TRP A 99 1.51 -9.79 5.04
N ARG A 100 2.15 -10.14 3.93
CA ARG A 100 2.46 -9.23 2.82
C ARG A 100 1.18 -8.67 2.19
N LEU A 101 0.20 -9.54 1.89
CA LEU A 101 -1.07 -9.15 1.30
C LEU A 101 -1.87 -8.25 2.25
N ASP A 102 -1.88 -8.55 3.54
CA ASP A 102 -2.49 -7.68 4.56
C ASP A 102 -1.87 -6.29 4.59
N LYS A 103 -0.54 -6.21 4.53
CA LYS A 103 0.19 -4.94 4.50
C LYS A 103 -0.11 -4.14 3.22
N ILE A 104 -0.14 -4.81 2.06
CA ILE A 104 -0.53 -4.18 0.79
C ILE A 104 -1.94 -3.61 0.90
N ARG A 105 -2.89 -4.41 1.41
CA ARG A 105 -4.29 -4.02 1.59
C ARG A 105 -4.43 -2.77 2.45
N GLU A 106 -3.76 -2.73 3.60
CA GLU A 106 -3.84 -1.61 4.54
C GLU A 106 -3.26 -0.33 3.95
N ASN A 107 -2.08 -0.43 3.34
CA ASN A 107 -1.39 0.71 2.74
C ASN A 107 -2.14 1.25 1.51
N TRP A 108 -2.66 0.36 0.65
CA TRP A 108 -3.51 0.75 -0.47
C TRP A 108 -4.79 1.43 -0.01
N ASN A 109 -5.48 0.87 0.98
CA ASN A 109 -6.71 1.47 1.50
C ASN A 109 -6.45 2.83 2.15
N ALA A 110 -5.33 3.00 2.85
CA ALA A 110 -4.93 4.31 3.38
C ALA A 110 -4.63 5.33 2.27
N LEU A 111 -3.99 4.90 1.18
CA LEU A 111 -3.75 5.73 0.01
C LEU A 111 -5.08 6.15 -0.65
N CYS A 112 -6.01 5.22 -0.82
CA CYS A 112 -7.35 5.52 -1.35
C CYS A 112 -8.14 6.47 -0.45
N ASP A 113 -8.08 6.30 0.87
CA ASP A 113 -8.69 7.22 1.83
C ASP A 113 -8.14 8.65 1.65
N GLY A 114 -6.83 8.79 1.44
CA GLY A 114 -6.19 10.08 1.15
C GLY A 114 -6.55 10.66 -0.23
N LEU A 115 -6.77 9.80 -1.22
CA LEU A 115 -7.17 10.20 -2.57
C LEU A 115 -8.61 10.72 -2.66
N GLN A 116 -9.50 10.34 -1.73
CA GLN A 116 -10.91 10.76 -1.76
C GLN A 116 -11.10 12.28 -1.77
N VAL A 117 -10.17 13.06 -1.21
CA VAL A 117 -10.26 14.53 -1.24
C VAL A 117 -10.05 15.12 -2.64
N TRP A 118 -9.55 14.31 -3.57
CA TRP A 118 -9.27 14.65 -4.97
C TRP A 118 -10.28 14.06 -5.95
N ARG A 119 -11.37 13.47 -5.44
CA ARG A 119 -12.35 12.73 -6.25
C ARG A 119 -13.01 13.56 -7.36
N ASP A 120 -13.09 14.88 -7.16
CA ASP A 120 -13.73 15.81 -8.11
C ASP A 120 -12.71 16.38 -9.12
N CYS A 121 -11.44 15.97 -9.05
CA CYS A 121 -10.40 16.38 -9.99
C CYS A 121 -10.41 15.52 -11.26
N GLU A 122 -10.16 16.15 -12.41
CA GLU A 122 -10.01 15.45 -13.68
C GLU A 122 -8.92 14.37 -13.62
N GLY A 123 -9.21 13.20 -14.18
CA GLY A 123 -8.30 12.05 -14.17
C GLY A 123 -8.36 11.21 -12.89
N TYR A 124 -9.25 11.54 -11.95
CA TYR A 124 -9.56 10.64 -10.83
C TYR A 124 -10.27 9.38 -11.33
N ASP A 125 -9.76 8.21 -10.97
CA ASP A 125 -10.33 6.91 -11.38
C ASP A 125 -11.09 6.25 -10.21
N PRO A 126 -12.42 6.43 -10.10
CA PRO A 126 -13.21 5.85 -9.02
C PRO A 126 -13.40 4.33 -9.17
N GLU A 127 -13.23 3.79 -10.37
CA GLU A 127 -13.39 2.36 -10.63
C GLU A 127 -12.17 1.56 -10.16
N ARG A 128 -11.01 2.22 -10.04
CA ARG A 128 -9.77 1.57 -9.60
C ARG A 128 -9.28 2.05 -8.26
N TRP A 129 -9.39 3.35 -7.95
CA TRP A 129 -8.87 3.92 -6.70
C TRP A 129 -9.89 3.85 -5.57
N HIS A 130 -10.30 2.63 -5.26
CA HIS A 130 -11.20 2.31 -4.16
C HIS A 130 -10.57 1.32 -3.18
N ARG A 131 -11.19 1.22 -2.01
CA ARG A 131 -10.72 0.28 -0.98
C ARG A 131 -10.92 -1.16 -1.44
N VAL A 132 -9.95 -2.00 -1.14
CA VAL A 132 -9.99 -3.44 -1.37
C VAL A 132 -10.45 -4.21 -0.13
N GLU A 133 -11.06 -5.37 -0.38
CA GLU A 133 -11.62 -6.26 0.63
C GLU A 133 -10.56 -7.24 1.19
N PHE A 134 -10.91 -7.90 2.29
CA PHE A 134 -10.21 -9.11 2.70
C PHE A 134 -10.52 -10.24 1.72
N ARG A 135 -9.54 -11.11 1.47
CA ARG A 135 -9.71 -12.27 0.58
C ARG A 135 -10.75 -13.26 1.11
N ASP A 136 -10.81 -13.45 2.43
CA ASP A 136 -11.72 -14.36 3.08
C ASP A 136 -12.11 -13.89 4.49
N ALA A 137 -13.07 -14.60 5.09
CA ALA A 137 -13.59 -14.30 6.41
C ALA A 137 -12.58 -14.57 7.54
N ILE A 138 -11.58 -15.44 7.32
CA ILE A 138 -10.56 -15.77 8.32
C ILE A 138 -9.61 -14.59 8.45
N ALA A 139 -9.11 -14.05 7.33
CA ALA A 139 -8.28 -12.86 7.30
C ALA A 139 -8.99 -11.66 7.92
N ALA A 140 -10.28 -11.48 7.61
CA ALA A 140 -11.10 -10.42 8.22
C ALA A 140 -11.22 -10.59 9.75
N ALA A 141 -11.46 -11.80 10.24
CA ALA A 141 -11.59 -12.09 11.67
C ALA A 141 -10.26 -11.92 12.43
N GLU A 142 -9.13 -12.27 11.82
CA GLU A 142 -7.80 -12.07 12.40
C GLU A 142 -7.42 -10.59 12.48
N TYR A 143 -7.75 -9.81 11.46
CA TYR A 143 -7.58 -8.35 11.53
C TYR A 143 -8.43 -7.73 12.66
N GLN A 144 -9.69 -8.13 12.75
CA GLN A 144 -10.58 -7.66 13.82
C GLN A 144 -10.00 -7.94 15.21
N ARG A 145 -9.51 -9.16 15.43
CA ARG A 145 -8.87 -9.57 16.69
C ARG A 145 -7.65 -8.71 17.01
N ARG A 146 -6.77 -8.47 16.03
CA ARG A 146 -5.59 -7.60 16.20
C ARG A 146 -5.98 -6.17 16.55
N CYS A 147 -7.01 -5.63 15.91
CA CYS A 147 -7.54 -4.30 16.26
C CYS A 147 -8.02 -4.26 17.71
N GLU A 148 -8.78 -5.27 18.15
CA GLU A 148 -9.27 -5.37 19.54
C GLU A 148 -8.12 -5.48 20.55
N GLU A 149 -7.13 -6.35 20.30
CA GLU A 149 -5.94 -6.51 21.15
C GLU A 149 -5.14 -5.21 21.31
N LEU A 150 -5.06 -4.42 20.24
CA LEU A 150 -4.34 -3.14 20.23
C LEU A 150 -5.20 -1.94 20.66
N GLY A 151 -6.48 -2.15 21.01
CA GLY A 151 -7.41 -1.07 21.35
C GLY A 151 -7.73 -0.13 20.17
N LEU A 152 -7.51 -0.59 18.95
CA LEU A 152 -7.79 0.16 17.72
C LEU A 152 -9.23 -0.07 17.28
N ARG A 153 -9.89 0.98 16.77
CA ARG A 153 -11.18 0.81 16.08
C ARG A 153 -10.93 0.25 14.68
N PRO A 154 -11.58 -0.85 14.29
CA PRO A 154 -11.50 -1.36 12.93
C PRO A 154 -11.99 -0.29 11.95
N ARG A 155 -11.27 -0.06 10.86
CA ARG A 155 -11.76 0.83 9.79
C ARG A 155 -12.96 0.14 9.13
N LYS A 156 -14.16 0.74 9.25
CA LYS A 156 -15.38 0.20 8.64
C LYS A 156 -15.15 -0.09 7.16
N PRO A 157 -15.56 -1.26 6.64
CA PRO A 157 -15.71 -1.43 5.20
C PRO A 157 -16.78 -0.45 4.72
N SER A 158 -16.47 0.28 3.64
CA SER A 158 -17.39 1.15 2.91
C SER A 158 -18.24 0.33 1.96
#